data_AF-A0A0F7ZJI8-F1
#
_entry.id   AF-A0A0F7ZJI8-F1
#
_cell.length_a   1.000
_cell.length_b   1.000
_cell.length_c   1.000
_cell.angle_alpha   90.00
_cell.angle_beta   90.00
_cell.angle_gamma   90.00
#
_symmetry.space_group_name_H-M   'P 1'
#
loop_
_entity.id
_entity.type
_entity.pdbx_description
1 polymer ?
#
loop_
_entity_poly.entity_id
_entity_poly.type
_entity_poly.pdbx_seq_one_letter_code
_entity_poly.pdbx_strand_id
1 'polypeptide(L)' 'MGLLSPDSLCYSFDQRTNGYSRGEGIVAIVIKSLSDVLREGGMLSSAPQARIRMAARQ' A
#
# COMPACT_ATOMS: atom_id res chain seq x y z
N MET A 1 9.62 24.13 13.62
CA MET A 1 9.19 23.29 12.48
C MET A 1 8.42 22.10 13.03
N GLY A 2 7.08 22.11 12.91
CA GLY A 2 6.16 21.17 13.59
C GLY A 2 5.36 20.29 12.62
N LEU A 3 6.06 19.50 11.80
CA LEU A 3 5.44 18.64 10.79
C LEU A 3 4.98 17.28 11.35
N LEU A 4 5.59 16.81 12.45
CA LEU A 4 5.33 15.52 13.05
C LEU A 4 4.23 15.62 14.10
N SER A 5 3.31 14.65 14.10
CA SER A 5 2.32 14.51 15.15
C SER A 5 3.00 14.09 16.47
N PRO A 6 2.68 14.72 17.62
CA PRO A 6 3.18 14.27 18.92
C PRO A 6 2.65 12.89 19.31
N ASP A 7 1.48 12.51 18.78
CA ASP A 7 0.84 11.22 19.04
C ASP A 7 1.37 10.12 18.13
N SER A 8 2.28 10.45 17.19
CA SER A 8 2.82 9.51 16.19
C SER A 8 1.73 8.82 15.36
N LEU A 9 0.62 9.51 15.11
CA LEU A 9 -0.50 9.05 14.28
C LEU A 9 -0.75 9.99 13.09
N CYS A 10 -1.32 9.43 12.02
CA CYS A 10 -1.86 10.19 10.89
C CYS A 10 -3.39 10.18 10.97
N TYR A 11 -3.99 11.31 11.31
CA TYR A 11 -5.44 11.51 11.33
C TYR A 11 -5.98 11.93 9.94
N SER A 12 -5.81 11.07 8.93
CA SER A 12 -6.16 11.40 7.53
C SER A 12 -7.62 11.82 7.39
N PHE A 13 -7.83 13.09 6.99
CA PHE A 13 -9.15 13.70 6.77
C PHE A 13 -10.03 13.82 8.04
N ASP A 14 -9.43 13.78 9.22
CA ASP A 14 -10.11 13.96 10.51
C ASP A 14 -9.77 15.33 11.11
N GLN A 15 -10.71 15.91 11.87
CA GLN A 15 -10.54 17.23 12.48
C GLN A 15 -9.43 17.31 13.53
N ARG A 16 -8.99 16.17 14.08
CA ARG A 16 -7.89 16.07 15.05
C ARG A 16 -6.49 16.16 14.42
N THR A 17 -6.40 16.43 13.12
CA THR A 17 -5.11 16.49 12.39
C THR A 17 -4.13 17.44 13.08
N ASN A 18 -3.01 16.87 13.55
CA ASN A 18 -1.97 17.58 14.29
C ASN A 18 -0.55 17.27 13.77
N GLY A 19 -0.44 16.81 12.53
CA GLY A 19 0.81 16.37 11.89
C GLY A 19 0.67 14.97 11.31
N TYR A 20 1.77 14.43 10.78
CA TYR A 20 1.83 13.04 10.30
C TYR A 20 2.85 12.23 11.11
N SER A 21 2.72 10.91 11.07
CA SER A 21 3.69 9.97 11.62
C SER A 21 4.66 9.48 10.56
N ARG A 22 5.93 9.33 10.93
CA ARG A 22 6.95 8.82 10.02
C ARG A 22 6.99 7.30 10.09
N GLY A 23 6.69 6.63 8.99
CA GLY A 23 6.83 5.20 8.82
C GLY A 23 7.95 4.85 7.84
N GLU A 24 8.58 3.69 8.05
CA GLU A 24 9.53 3.08 7.12
C GLU A 24 9.01 1.71 6.70
N GLY A 25 9.25 1.32 5.45
CA GLY A 25 8.78 0.04 4.92
C GLY A 25 9.21 -0.20 3.47
N ILE A 26 9.28 -1.46 3.07
CA ILE A 26 9.62 -1.90 1.72
C ILE A 26 8.47 -2.74 1.17
N VAL A 27 8.03 -2.44 -0.05
CA VAL A 27 6.94 -3.16 -0.74
C VAL A 27 7.36 -3.48 -2.16
N ALA A 28 7.08 -4.71 -2.60
CA ALA A 28 7.21 -5.14 -3.98
C ALA A 28 5.85 -5.57 -4.54
N ILE A 29 5.56 -5.14 -5.77
CA ILE A 29 4.32 -5.44 -6.48
C ILE A 29 4.68 -6.17 -7.78
N VAL A 30 4.06 -7.33 -8.00
CA VAL A 30 4.17 -8.06 -9.27
C VAL A 30 2.93 -7.79 -10.10
N ILE A 31 3.10 -7.22 -11.28
CA ILE A 31 2.03 -6.90 -12.22
C ILE A 31 2.19 -7.81 -13.45
N LYS A 32 1.10 -8.47 -13.85
CA LYS A 32 0.97 -9.17 -15.13
C LYS A 32 0.04 -8.40 -16.07
N SER A 33 0.25 -8.56 -17.37
CA SER A 33 -0.71 -8.06 -18.35
C SER A 33 -2.04 -8.81 -18.23
N LEU A 34 -3.15 -8.12 -18.48
CA LEU A 34 -4.48 -8.71 -18.47
C LEU A 34 -4.58 -9.89 -19.45
N SER A 35 -4.01 -9.74 -20.64
CA SER A 35 -3.99 -10.79 -21.67
C SER A 35 -3.32 -12.07 -21.19
N ASP A 36 -2.20 -11.97 -20.47
CA ASP A 36 -1.51 -13.14 -19.96
C ASP A 36 -2.31 -13.83 -18.85
N VAL A 37 -2.96 -13.05 -17.98
CA VAL A 37 -3.86 -13.59 -16.94
C VAL A 37 -5.00 -14.39 -17.56
N LEU A 38 -5.63 -13.85 -18.61
CA LEU A 38 -6.73 -14.52 -19.30
C LEU A 38 -6.27 -15.80 -20.03
N ARG A 39 -5.07 -15.78 -20.64
CA ARG A 39 -4.49 -16.95 -21.34
C ARG A 39 -4.13 -18.09 -20.39
N GLU A 40 -3.73 -17.76 -19.16
CA GLU A 40 -3.41 -18.74 -18.11
C GLU A 40 -4.68 -19.33 -17.44
N GLY A 41 -5.88 -18.96 -17.89
CA GLY A 41 -7.15 -19.35 -17.24
C GLY A 41 -7.36 -18.66 -15.88
N GLY A 42 -6.64 -17.56 -15.63
CA GLY A 42 -6.72 -16.79 -14.41
C GLY A 42 -8.07 -16.08 -14.29
N MET A 43 -8.63 -16.09 -13.08
CA MET A 43 -9.89 -15.41 -12.79
C MET A 43 -9.66 -13.90 -12.64
N LEU A 44 -10.37 -13.10 -13.43
CA LEU A 44 -10.51 -11.67 -13.17
C LEU A 44 -11.53 -11.44 -12.07
N SER A 45 -11.06 -11.32 -10.83
CA SER A 45 -11.75 -10.43 -9.90
C SER A 45 -11.51 -9.01 -10.38
N SER A 46 -12.42 -8.07 -10.15
CA SER A 46 -12.43 -6.67 -10.62
C SER A 46 -11.18 -5.81 -10.30
N ALA A 47 -10.10 -6.40 -9.76
CA ALA A 47 -8.82 -5.76 -9.54
C ALA A 47 -7.75 -6.39 -10.45
N PRO A 48 -6.87 -5.58 -11.09
CA PRO A 48 -5.64 -6.13 -11.66
C PRO A 48 -4.95 -6.95 -10.56
N GLN A 49 -4.61 -8.21 -10.85
CA GLN A 49 -3.98 -9.11 -9.87
C GLN A 49 -2.55 -8.64 -9.57
N ALA A 50 -2.44 -7.59 -8.76
CA ALA A 50 -1.22 -7.16 -8.11
C ALA A 50 -1.04 -8.03 -6.87
N ARG A 51 -0.19 -9.07 -6.97
CA ARG A 51 0.21 -9.80 -5.76
C ARG A 51 1.25 -8.96 -5.02
N ILE A 52 0.83 -8.38 -3.91
CA ILE A 52 1.72 -7.70 -2.96
C ILE A 52 2.41 -8.80 -2.14
N ARG A 53 3.72 -8.95 -2.30
CA ARG A 53 4.53 -9.74 -1.37
C ARG A 53 5.23 -8.76 -0.45
N MET A 54 4.72 -8.64 0.77
CA MET A 54 5.40 -7.89 1.82
C MET A 54 6.40 -8.85 2.49
N ALA A 55 7.69 -8.68 2.18
CA ALA A 55 8.76 -9.33 2.93
C ALA A 55 9.22 -8.35 4.00
N ALA A 56 8.73 -8.50 5.23
CA ALA A 56 9.37 -7.88 6.38
C ALA A 56 10.73 -8.56 6.56
N ARG A 57 11.82 -7.88 6.19
CA ARG A 57 13.14 -8.25 6.70
C ARG A 57 13.17 -7.81 8.15
N GLN A 58 13.42 -8.77 9.04
CA GLN A 58 13.91 -8.50 10.39
C GLN A 58 15.18 -7.65 10.32
#